data_AF-A0A165X095-F1
#
_entry.id   AF-A0A165X095-F1
#
_cell.length_a   1.000
_cell.length_b   1.000
_cell.length_c   1.000
_cell.angle_alpha   90.00
_cell.angle_beta   90.00
_cell.angle_gamma   90.00
#
_symmetry.space_group_name_H-M   'P 1'
#
loop_
_entity.id
_entity.type
_entity.pdbx_description
1 polymer ?
#
loop_
_entity_poly.entity_id
_entity_poly.type
_entity_poly.pdbx_seq_one_letter_code
_entity_poly.pdbx_strand_id
1 'polypeptide(L)'
;MIFEQLVPTQDNDLTPIQIPELKEILLPGQICKSWRDAAIATPALWSSLQFNFNNPKNIVERMVDMATTCIARAKSYPLFIYFKTWYPDLTRYRPIIAVLLAHSNQWHNLFIDSMGFQGSAHEELQDAKGRLPMLCRLKVDYGHIEEWGSCDTFLTLPNLRILDLCNYGFQPWHQIGQFPPLPWRQLQQIAFMGQALDALELLRMSPSLQVFEVCVVGRSEGLHHVHHTFLRELSV
;
A
#
# COMPACT_ATOMS: atom_id res chain seq x y z
N MET A 1 -19.98 -15.90 -10.38
CA MET A 1 -20.81 -15.26 -9.31
C MET A 1 -21.06 -13.82 -9.74
N ILE A 2 -22.27 -13.23 -9.55
CA ILE A 2 -22.66 -11.91 -10.14
C ILE A 2 -21.67 -10.75 -9.80
N PHE A 3 -20.90 -10.87 -8.72
CA PHE A 3 -19.98 -9.84 -8.26
C PHE A 3 -18.49 -10.16 -8.43
N GLU A 4 -18.13 -11.19 -9.20
CA GLU A 4 -16.71 -11.58 -9.38
C GLU A 4 -15.82 -10.43 -9.88
N GLN A 5 -16.37 -9.52 -10.69
CA GLN A 5 -15.64 -8.34 -11.18
C GLN A 5 -15.43 -7.24 -10.12
N LEU A 6 -16.15 -7.29 -9.00
CA LEU A 6 -16.08 -6.32 -7.91
C LEU A 6 -15.30 -6.85 -6.70
N VAL A 7 -14.83 -8.10 -6.75
CA VAL A 7 -13.97 -8.65 -5.70
C VAL A 7 -12.54 -8.21 -5.97
N PRO A 8 -11.85 -7.60 -4.99
CA PRO A 8 -10.43 -7.31 -5.11
C PRO A 8 -9.68 -8.61 -5.41
N THR A 9 -8.93 -8.65 -6.50
CA THR A 9 -8.05 -9.78 -6.78
C THR A 9 -7.00 -9.82 -5.68
N GLN A 10 -6.80 -11.00 -5.07
CA GLN A 10 -5.64 -11.30 -4.21
C GLN A 10 -4.37 -11.45 -5.07
N ASP A 11 -4.25 -10.62 -6.12
CA ASP A 11 -3.27 -10.84 -7.16
C ASP A 11 -1.88 -10.73 -6.56
N ASN A 12 -1.08 -11.76 -6.82
CA ASN A 12 0.28 -11.88 -6.28
C ASN A 12 1.30 -11.17 -7.18
N ASP A 13 0.83 -10.37 -8.13
CA ASP A 13 1.67 -9.72 -9.14
C ASP A 13 1.69 -8.19 -8.95
N LEU A 14 2.68 -7.54 -9.57
CA LEU A 14 2.85 -6.08 -9.58
C LEU A 14 1.75 -5.34 -10.35
N THR A 15 0.79 -6.05 -10.95
CA THR A 15 -0.37 -5.46 -11.63
C THR A 15 -1.06 -4.40 -10.75
N PRO A 16 -1.48 -3.26 -11.31
CA PRO A 16 -2.21 -2.26 -10.56
C PRO A 16 -3.52 -2.85 -10.03
N ILE A 17 -3.65 -2.96 -8.69
CA ILE A 17 -4.89 -3.44 -8.10
C ILE A 17 -5.96 -2.38 -8.29
N GLN A 18 -6.96 -2.70 -9.10
CA GLN A 18 -8.18 -1.92 -9.19
C GLN A 18 -8.97 -2.14 -7.91
N ILE A 19 -8.94 -1.14 -7.03
CA ILE A 19 -9.81 -1.10 -5.86
C ILE A 19 -11.15 -0.53 -6.33
N PRO A 20 -12.24 -1.34 -6.31
CA PRO A 20 -13.53 -0.84 -6.73
C PRO A 20 -13.98 0.28 -5.80
N GLU A 21 -14.55 1.34 -6.37
CA GLU A 21 -15.09 2.41 -5.56
C GLU A 21 -16.30 1.89 -4.76
N LEU A 22 -16.49 2.36 -3.53
CA LEU A 22 -17.63 1.92 -2.71
C LEU A 22 -18.98 2.12 -3.42
N LYS A 23 -19.11 3.16 -4.25
CA LYS A 23 -20.32 3.37 -5.06
C LYS A 23 -20.64 2.15 -5.93
N GLU A 24 -19.62 1.51 -6.52
CA GLU A 24 -19.76 0.34 -7.40
C GLU A 24 -20.21 -0.89 -6.61
N ILE A 25 -19.68 -1.05 -5.40
CA ILE A 25 -20.09 -2.10 -4.45
C ILE A 25 -21.54 -1.91 -3.98
N LEU A 26 -22.00 -0.66 -3.85
CA LEU A 26 -23.34 -0.34 -3.37
C LEU A 26 -24.44 -0.42 -4.45
N LEU A 27 -24.09 -0.26 -5.73
CA LEU A 27 -25.03 -0.31 -6.87
C LEU A 27 -25.87 -1.60 -6.89
N PRO A 28 -25.30 -2.81 -6.74
CA PRO A 28 -26.08 -4.03 -6.63
C PRO A 28 -27.18 -4.00 -5.56
N GLY A 29 -26.88 -3.39 -4.42
CA GLY A 29 -27.80 -3.27 -3.29
C GLY A 29 -28.98 -2.33 -3.54
N GLN A 30 -28.97 -1.59 -4.65
CA GLN A 30 -30.05 -0.69 -5.04
C GLN A 30 -31.05 -1.33 -6.03
N ILE A 31 -30.72 -2.47 -6.64
CA ILE A 31 -31.55 -3.11 -7.68
C ILE A 31 -32.78 -3.78 -7.08
N CYS A 32 -32.58 -4.76 -6.18
CA CYS A 32 -33.67 -5.43 -5.47
C CYS A 32 -33.19 -6.00 -4.13
N LYS A 33 -34.14 -6.44 -3.29
CA LYS A 33 -33.84 -7.01 -1.96
C LYS A 33 -32.86 -8.19 -2.04
N SER A 34 -33.08 -9.11 -2.98
CA SER A 34 -32.22 -10.30 -3.14
C SER A 34 -30.77 -9.94 -3.45
N TRP A 35 -30.53 -8.93 -4.30
CA TRP A 35 -29.18 -8.49 -4.64
C TRP A 35 -28.50 -7.78 -3.48
N ARG A 36 -29.27 -6.99 -2.71
CA ARG A 36 -28.78 -6.37 -1.48
C ARG A 36 -28.36 -7.42 -0.45
N ASP A 37 -29.20 -8.42 -0.22
CA ASP A 37 -28.93 -9.49 0.73
C ASP A 37 -27.68 -10.28 0.30
N ALA A 38 -27.55 -10.58 -1.00
CA ALA A 38 -26.36 -11.23 -1.56
C ALA A 38 -25.09 -10.37 -1.40
N ALA A 39 -25.16 -9.06 -1.67
CA ALA A 39 -24.02 -8.16 -1.52
C ALA A 39 -23.58 -8.04 -0.06
N ILE A 40 -24.53 -7.87 0.89
CA ILE A 40 -24.23 -7.84 2.34
C ILE A 40 -23.65 -9.16 2.82
N ALA A 41 -24.12 -10.29 2.29
CA ALA A 41 -23.66 -11.62 2.67
C ALA A 41 -22.28 -12.01 2.09
N THR A 42 -21.69 -11.18 1.21
CA THR A 42 -20.42 -11.47 0.53
C THR A 42 -19.30 -10.59 1.10
N PRO A 43 -18.49 -11.07 2.07
CA PRO A 43 -17.54 -10.23 2.79
C PRO A 43 -16.45 -9.61 1.90
N ALA A 44 -16.03 -10.32 0.86
CA ALA A 44 -15.00 -9.86 -0.07
C ALA A 44 -15.36 -8.56 -0.82
N LEU A 45 -16.65 -8.22 -0.94
CA LEU A 45 -17.07 -6.95 -1.54
C LEU A 45 -16.82 -5.75 -0.62
N TRP A 46 -16.68 -5.97 0.68
CA TRP A 46 -16.54 -4.92 1.67
C TRP A 46 -15.10 -4.76 2.17
N SER A 47 -14.16 -5.54 1.63
CA SER A 47 -12.79 -5.58 2.10
C SER A 47 -11.85 -4.58 1.42
N SER A 48 -12.32 -3.90 0.37
CA SER A 48 -11.58 -2.82 -0.28
C SER A 48 -12.02 -1.48 0.26
N LEU A 49 -11.09 -0.74 0.86
CA LEU A 49 -11.36 0.57 1.44
C LEU A 49 -10.42 1.61 0.85
N GLN A 50 -11.00 2.58 0.15
CA GLN A 50 -10.27 3.70 -0.43
C GLN A 50 -10.67 5.01 0.25
N PHE A 51 -9.68 5.75 0.73
CA PHE A 51 -9.87 7.05 1.34
C PHE A 51 -9.01 8.10 0.64
N ASN A 52 -9.66 9.16 0.18
CA ASN A 52 -8.99 10.32 -0.39
C ASN A 52 -9.01 11.46 0.62
N PHE A 53 -7.90 11.70 1.30
CA PHE A 53 -7.74 12.73 2.34
C PHE A 53 -7.53 14.15 1.77
N ASN A 54 -7.46 14.31 0.45
CA ASN A 54 -7.20 15.61 -0.19
C ASN A 54 -8.43 16.48 -0.37
N ASN A 55 -9.62 15.92 -0.17
CA ASN A 55 -10.85 16.67 -0.37
C ASN A 55 -11.28 17.36 0.93
N PRO A 56 -11.19 18.70 1.04
CA PRO A 56 -11.58 19.41 2.26
C PRO A 56 -13.07 19.27 2.58
N LYS A 57 -13.90 18.93 1.57
CA LYS A 57 -15.34 18.66 1.71
C LYS A 57 -15.64 17.30 2.34
N ASN A 58 -14.63 16.47 2.58
CA ASN A 58 -14.82 15.22 3.29
C ASN A 58 -15.38 15.48 4.69
N ILE A 59 -16.43 14.74 5.02
CA ILE A 59 -17.03 14.71 6.35
C ILE A 59 -16.45 13.49 7.05
N VAL A 60 -15.57 13.72 8.02
CA VAL A 60 -14.82 12.65 8.72
C VAL A 60 -15.76 11.62 9.34
N GLU A 61 -16.87 12.06 9.93
CA GLU A 61 -17.89 11.18 10.51
C GLU A 61 -18.45 10.20 9.47
N ARG A 62 -18.75 10.66 8.25
CA ARG A 62 -19.22 9.77 7.17
C ARG A 62 -18.14 8.77 6.75
N MET A 63 -16.87 9.17 6.76
CA MET A 63 -15.76 8.27 6.46
C MET A 63 -15.64 7.18 7.53
N VAL A 64 -15.78 7.55 8.80
CA VAL A 64 -15.78 6.63 9.95
C VAL A 64 -16.95 5.65 9.86
N ASP A 65 -18.17 6.13 9.61
CA ASP A 65 -19.36 5.27 9.47
C ASP A 65 -19.20 4.28 8.31
N MET A 66 -18.67 4.78 7.19
CA MET A 66 -18.39 3.99 6.00
C MET A 66 -17.37 2.89 6.30
N ALA A 67 -16.23 3.23 6.92
CA ALA A 67 -15.19 2.27 7.25
C ALA A 67 -15.67 1.22 8.24
N THR A 68 -16.35 1.66 9.30
CA THR A 68 -16.92 0.78 10.32
C THR A 68 -17.90 -0.22 9.68
N THR A 69 -18.77 0.27 8.80
CA THR A 69 -19.74 -0.58 8.07
C THR A 69 -19.03 -1.58 7.16
N CYS A 70 -18.03 -1.14 6.40
CA CYS A 70 -17.29 -2.00 5.48
C CYS A 70 -16.52 -3.08 6.24
N ILE A 71 -15.77 -2.71 7.27
CA ILE A 71 -15.01 -3.65 8.12
C ILE A 71 -15.95 -4.67 8.78
N ALA A 72 -17.07 -4.22 9.34
CA ALA A 72 -18.04 -5.12 9.97
C ALA A 72 -18.60 -6.15 8.97
N ARG A 73 -18.79 -5.77 7.71
CA ARG A 73 -19.27 -6.66 6.64
C ARG A 73 -18.16 -7.53 6.04
N ALA A 74 -16.93 -7.04 6.00
CA ALA A 74 -15.75 -7.81 5.61
C ALA A 74 -15.42 -8.93 6.61
N LYS A 75 -15.86 -8.81 7.87
CA LYS A 75 -15.67 -9.80 8.94
C LYS A 75 -14.19 -10.09 9.19
N SER A 76 -13.72 -11.28 8.82
CA SER A 76 -12.32 -11.71 8.92
C SER A 76 -11.64 -11.80 7.56
N TYR A 77 -12.29 -11.28 6.50
CA TYR A 77 -11.72 -11.28 5.16
C TYR A 77 -10.54 -10.30 5.10
N PRO A 78 -9.45 -10.62 4.37
CA PRO A 78 -8.29 -9.74 4.28
C PRO A 78 -8.65 -8.37 3.70
N LEU A 79 -8.13 -7.29 4.32
CA LEU A 79 -8.43 -5.91 3.95
C LEU A 79 -7.40 -5.34 2.97
N PHE A 80 -7.91 -4.56 2.02
CA PHE A 80 -7.15 -3.83 1.00
C PHE A 80 -7.38 -2.35 1.23
N ILE A 81 -6.35 -1.67 1.72
CA ILE A 81 -6.45 -0.28 2.16
C ILE A 81 -5.70 0.62 1.18
N TYR A 82 -6.36 1.70 0.73
CA TYR A 82 -5.75 2.72 -0.12
C TYR A 82 -5.95 4.10 0.48
N PHE A 83 -4.84 4.78 0.76
CA PHE A 83 -4.78 6.16 1.21
C PHE A 83 -4.26 7.03 0.09
N LYS A 84 -5.06 8.03 -0.29
CA LYS A 84 -4.62 9.13 -1.15
C LYS A 84 -4.46 10.37 -0.30
N THR A 85 -3.24 10.89 -0.19
CA THR A 85 -2.97 12.15 0.53
C THR A 85 -1.87 12.95 -0.17
N TRP A 86 -2.04 14.24 -0.37
CA TRP A 86 -1.03 15.15 -0.92
C TRP A 86 -0.58 16.15 0.14
N TYR A 87 -1.15 16.06 1.34
CA TYR A 87 -0.87 16.97 2.43
C TYR A 87 -0.27 16.19 3.61
N PRO A 88 0.71 16.78 4.30
CA PRO A 88 1.40 16.15 5.42
C PRO A 88 0.51 16.00 6.66
N ASP A 89 -0.48 16.88 6.82
CA ASP A 89 -1.34 16.91 8.01
C ASP A 89 -2.57 16.00 7.87
N LEU A 90 -2.52 14.88 8.58
CA LEU A 90 -3.63 13.93 8.71
C LEU A 90 -4.39 14.06 10.04
N THR A 91 -4.09 15.08 10.86
CA THR A 91 -4.67 15.25 12.21
C THR A 91 -6.20 15.19 12.20
N ARG A 92 -6.84 15.85 11.22
CA ARG A 92 -8.30 15.84 11.05
C ARG A 92 -8.87 14.44 10.80
N TYR A 93 -8.08 13.56 10.19
CA TYR A 93 -8.49 12.21 9.80
C TYR A 93 -8.11 11.13 10.83
N ARG A 94 -7.53 11.51 11.97
CA ARG A 94 -7.27 10.60 13.10
C ARG A 94 -8.42 9.66 13.45
N PRO A 95 -9.70 10.12 13.51
CA PRO A 95 -10.80 9.22 13.84
C PRO A 95 -10.95 8.04 12.87
N ILE A 96 -10.81 8.29 11.56
CA ILE A 96 -10.88 7.22 10.56
C ILE A 96 -9.61 6.36 10.59
N ILE A 97 -8.42 6.96 10.73
CA ILE A 97 -7.16 6.22 10.84
C ILE A 97 -7.20 5.26 12.03
N ALA A 98 -7.68 5.71 13.20
CA ALA A 98 -7.84 4.88 14.39
C ALA A 98 -8.76 3.67 14.16
N VAL A 99 -9.89 3.85 13.46
CA VAL A 99 -10.78 2.75 13.07
C VAL A 99 -10.05 1.73 12.19
N LEU A 100 -9.28 2.18 11.21
CA LEU A 100 -8.56 1.27 10.33
C LEU A 100 -7.45 0.51 11.08
N LEU A 101 -6.70 1.22 11.93
CA LEU A 101 -5.61 0.65 12.74
C LEU A 101 -6.08 -0.40 13.73
N ALA A 102 -7.29 -0.25 14.28
CA ALA A 102 -7.89 -1.26 15.15
C ALA A 102 -8.04 -2.63 14.46
N HIS A 103 -8.07 -2.64 13.12
CA HIS A 103 -8.16 -3.83 12.27
C HIS A 103 -6.89 -4.08 11.43
N SER A 104 -5.76 -3.48 11.82
CA SER A 104 -4.46 -3.64 11.15
C SER A 104 -4.01 -5.09 10.99
N ASN A 105 -4.45 -5.98 11.88
CA ASN A 105 -4.15 -7.40 11.81
C ASN A 105 -4.74 -8.11 10.57
N GLN A 106 -5.78 -7.53 9.95
CA GLN A 106 -6.42 -8.05 8.75
C GLN A 106 -5.86 -7.42 7.46
N TRP A 107 -5.00 -6.41 7.56
CA TRP A 107 -4.48 -5.72 6.38
C TRP A 107 -3.60 -6.67 5.58
N HIS A 108 -3.99 -6.90 4.33
CA HIS A 108 -3.25 -7.69 3.36
C HIS A 108 -2.50 -6.79 2.38
N ASN A 109 -3.15 -5.73 1.93
CA ASN A 109 -2.54 -4.72 1.07
C ASN A 109 -2.72 -3.34 1.68
N LEU A 110 -1.64 -2.57 1.68
CA LEU A 110 -1.64 -1.17 2.08
C LEU A 110 -0.99 -0.35 0.97
N PHE A 111 -1.78 0.56 0.39
CA PHE A 111 -1.31 1.51 -0.61
C PHE A 111 -1.40 2.92 -0.06
N ILE A 112 -0.27 3.61 -0.01
CA ILE A 112 -0.20 5.00 0.41
C ILE A 112 0.35 5.80 -0.77
N ASP A 113 -0.56 6.47 -1.46
CA ASP A 113 -0.26 7.41 -2.52
C ASP A 113 -0.12 8.79 -1.90
N SER A 114 1.11 9.12 -1.54
CA SER A 114 1.51 10.45 -1.08
C SER A 114 2.52 11.08 -2.02
N MET A 115 2.26 12.31 -2.48
CA MET A 115 3.30 13.14 -3.09
C MET A 115 4.11 13.75 -1.98
N GLY A 116 5.16 13.06 -1.58
CA GLY A 116 5.95 13.43 -0.43
C GLY A 116 5.31 12.99 0.86
N PHE A 117 5.86 11.91 1.39
CA PHE A 117 5.68 11.50 2.77
C PHE A 117 6.41 12.48 3.71
N GLN A 118 6.03 13.76 3.64
CA GLN A 118 6.57 14.83 4.46
C GLN A 118 5.76 14.87 5.77
N GLY A 119 6.41 14.96 6.93
CA GLY A 119 5.74 15.14 8.22
C GLY A 119 5.14 13.88 8.87
N SER A 120 4.16 14.08 9.76
CA SER A 120 3.68 13.11 10.76
C SER A 120 2.80 11.98 10.24
N ALA A 121 2.56 11.85 8.93
CA ALA A 121 1.69 10.80 8.39
C ALA A 121 2.16 9.37 8.76
N HIS A 122 3.45 9.16 9.00
CA HIS A 122 4.00 7.88 9.48
C HIS A 122 3.75 7.72 10.97
N GLU A 123 3.76 8.81 11.74
CA GLU A 123 3.41 8.81 13.17
C GLU A 123 1.98 8.30 13.35
N GLU A 124 1.07 8.71 12.47
CA GLU A 124 -0.31 8.22 12.45
C GLU A 124 -0.41 6.71 12.16
N LEU A 125 0.65 6.06 11.66
CA LEU A 125 0.70 4.62 11.43
C LEU A 125 1.59 3.87 12.44
N GLN A 126 2.31 4.55 13.33
CA GLN A 126 3.20 3.92 14.30
C GLN A 126 2.48 2.92 15.19
N ASP A 127 1.22 3.19 15.51
CA ASP A 127 0.39 2.27 16.27
C ASP A 127 0.22 0.91 15.58
N ALA A 128 0.33 0.81 14.25
CA ALA A 128 0.27 -0.47 13.53
C ALA A 128 1.51 -1.35 13.73
N LYS A 129 2.59 -0.81 14.32
CA LYS A 129 3.85 -1.53 14.51
C LYS A 129 3.63 -2.85 15.24
N GLY A 130 4.15 -3.93 14.64
CA GLY A 130 3.99 -5.29 15.18
C GLY A 130 2.58 -5.87 15.05
N ARG A 131 1.62 -5.16 14.43
CA ARG A 131 0.22 -5.58 14.25
C ARG A 131 -0.15 -5.82 12.79
N LEU A 132 0.84 -6.02 11.91
CA LEU A 132 0.67 -6.23 10.47
C LEU A 132 1.07 -7.66 10.02
N PRO A 133 0.55 -8.74 10.65
CA PRO A 133 0.97 -10.11 10.34
C PRO A 133 0.50 -10.59 8.97
N MET A 134 -0.58 -10.02 8.41
CA MET A 134 -1.13 -10.45 7.11
C MET A 134 -0.63 -9.62 5.92
N LEU A 135 0.14 -8.54 6.18
CA LEU A 135 0.51 -7.59 5.14
C LEU A 135 1.46 -8.25 4.14
N CYS A 136 0.98 -8.43 2.91
CA CYS A 136 1.66 -9.10 1.81
C CYS A 136 2.18 -8.09 0.78
N ARG A 137 1.42 -7.03 0.52
CA ARG A 137 1.77 -5.97 -0.44
C ARG A 137 1.74 -4.59 0.23
N LEU A 138 2.83 -3.83 0.03
CA LEU A 138 2.97 -2.46 0.51
C LEU A 138 3.32 -1.54 -0.65
N LYS A 139 2.64 -0.41 -0.77
CA LYS A 139 3.05 0.73 -1.59
C LYS A 139 3.21 1.96 -0.72
N VAL A 140 4.36 2.61 -0.81
CA VAL A 140 4.66 3.80 -0.01
C VAL A 140 5.71 4.67 -0.72
N ASP A 141 5.53 5.98 -0.67
CA ASP A 141 6.54 6.95 -1.09
C ASP A 141 7.51 7.20 0.07
N TYR A 142 8.80 6.97 -0.17
CA TYR A 142 9.87 7.19 0.81
C TYR A 142 10.75 8.41 0.46
N GLY A 143 10.41 9.17 -0.58
CA GLY A 143 11.24 10.26 -1.08
C GLY A 143 11.46 11.42 -0.11
N HIS A 144 10.58 11.59 0.88
CA HIS A 144 10.58 12.80 1.73
C HIS A 144 10.71 12.50 3.23
N ILE A 145 11.15 11.29 3.61
CA ILE A 145 11.40 10.98 5.01
C ILE A 145 12.78 11.54 5.41
N GLU A 146 12.78 12.55 6.28
CA GLU A 146 14.00 13.22 6.75
C GLU A 146 14.89 12.28 7.60
N GLU A 147 14.28 11.40 8.40
CA GLU A 147 14.98 10.39 9.19
C GLU A 147 14.22 9.05 9.17
N TRP A 148 14.79 8.03 8.53
CA TRP A 148 14.15 6.71 8.45
C TRP A 148 13.97 6.01 9.79
N GLY A 149 14.74 6.39 10.81
CA GLY A 149 14.64 5.86 12.16
C GLY A 149 13.27 6.07 12.80
N SER A 150 12.48 7.07 12.37
CA SER A 150 11.13 7.31 12.89
C SER A 150 10.03 6.45 12.24
N CYS A 151 10.34 5.80 11.11
CA CYS A 151 9.39 4.99 10.33
C CYS A 151 9.66 3.49 10.48
N ASP A 152 9.73 3.00 11.73
CA ASP A 152 10.00 1.59 12.02
C ASP A 152 8.75 0.69 12.07
N THR A 153 7.58 1.26 11.77
CA THR A 153 6.29 0.56 11.64
C THR A 153 6.39 -0.67 10.74
N PHE A 154 7.18 -0.56 9.66
CA PHE A 154 7.31 -1.57 8.62
C PHE A 154 8.55 -2.46 8.75
N LEU A 155 9.28 -2.37 9.87
CA LEU A 155 10.47 -3.17 10.11
C LEU A 155 10.16 -4.68 10.18
N THR A 156 9.03 -5.04 10.81
CA THR A 156 8.62 -6.43 11.03
C THR A 156 7.32 -6.72 10.31
N LEU A 157 7.43 -7.15 9.05
CA LEU A 157 6.29 -7.54 8.21
C LEU A 157 6.47 -8.98 7.71
N PRO A 158 6.12 -10.01 8.50
CA PRO A 158 6.55 -11.40 8.26
C PRO A 158 6.08 -12.00 6.92
N ASN A 159 4.99 -11.48 6.37
CA ASN A 159 4.40 -11.95 5.12
C ASN A 159 4.59 -10.99 3.95
N LEU A 160 5.35 -9.90 4.09
CA LEU A 160 5.58 -8.96 3.01
C LEU A 160 6.38 -9.63 1.88
N ARG A 161 5.83 -9.62 0.66
CA ARG A 161 6.43 -10.20 -0.55
C ARG A 161 6.51 -9.20 -1.71
N ILE A 162 5.55 -8.29 -1.79
CA ILE A 162 5.41 -7.35 -2.90
C ILE A 162 5.56 -5.93 -2.37
N LEU A 163 6.40 -5.15 -3.02
CA LEU A 163 6.70 -3.80 -2.61
C LEU A 163 6.68 -2.85 -3.82
N ASP A 164 6.00 -1.71 -3.68
CA ASP A 164 5.98 -0.62 -4.65
C ASP A 164 6.53 0.64 -3.96
N LEU A 165 7.69 1.10 -4.45
CA LEU A 165 8.46 2.19 -3.87
C LEU A 165 8.57 3.34 -4.85
N CYS A 166 8.32 4.53 -4.36
CA CYS A 166 8.69 5.76 -5.03
C CYS A 166 9.77 6.49 -4.22
N ASN A 167 10.78 7.01 -4.92
CA ASN A 167 11.76 7.94 -4.40
C ASN A 167 11.75 9.21 -5.26
N TYR A 168 10.82 10.12 -4.98
CA TYR A 168 10.78 11.46 -5.58
C TYR A 168 11.60 12.50 -4.80
N GLY A 169 12.40 12.04 -3.84
CA GLY A 169 13.10 12.90 -2.90
C GLY A 169 14.10 13.86 -3.51
N PHE A 170 14.40 14.93 -2.76
CA PHE A 170 15.44 15.88 -3.13
C PHE A 170 16.84 15.25 -3.13
N GLN A 171 17.06 14.20 -2.33
CA GLN A 171 18.33 13.48 -2.24
C GLN A 171 18.15 11.98 -2.48
N PRO A 172 18.91 11.36 -3.39
CA PRO A 172 18.93 9.92 -3.59
C PRO A 172 19.43 9.15 -2.36
N TRP A 173 18.90 7.95 -2.15
CA TRP A 173 19.19 7.14 -0.95
C TRP A 173 20.66 6.71 -0.87
N HIS A 174 21.25 6.34 -2.00
CA HIS A 174 22.67 5.99 -2.09
C HIS A 174 23.61 7.12 -1.67
N GLN A 175 23.20 8.39 -1.81
CA GLN A 175 24.02 9.54 -1.38
C GLN A 175 23.96 9.74 0.13
N ILE A 176 22.80 9.47 0.74
CA ILE A 176 22.59 9.54 2.19
C ILE A 176 23.18 8.28 2.87
N GLY A 177 23.31 7.17 2.13
CA GLY A 177 23.86 5.92 2.63
C GLY A 177 22.92 5.18 3.59
N GLN A 178 21.64 5.49 3.55
CA GLN A 178 20.62 4.79 4.33
C GLN A 178 19.52 4.30 3.36
N PHE A 179 18.69 3.35 3.79
CA PHE A 179 17.57 2.81 3.00
C PHE A 179 16.38 2.54 3.93
N PRO A 180 15.14 2.47 3.41
CA PRO A 180 13.97 2.17 4.22
C PRO A 180 14.14 0.89 5.06
N PRO A 181 13.74 0.90 6.35
CA PRO A 181 13.87 -0.25 7.25
C PRO A 181 12.79 -1.29 6.94
N LEU A 182 13.00 -2.06 5.86
CA LEU A 182 12.09 -3.09 5.37
C LEU A 182 12.73 -4.48 5.41
N PRO A 183 11.93 -5.56 5.44
CA PRO A 183 12.46 -6.93 5.42
C PRO A 183 12.87 -7.35 3.99
N TRP A 184 13.90 -6.71 3.45
CA TRP A 184 14.34 -6.86 2.05
C TRP A 184 14.58 -8.31 1.60
N ARG A 185 15.13 -9.16 2.48
CA ARG A 185 15.53 -10.53 2.15
C ARG A 185 14.39 -11.46 1.72
N GLN A 186 13.16 -11.16 2.10
CA GLN A 186 11.98 -11.98 1.79
C GLN A 186 11.11 -11.41 0.67
N LEU A 187 11.47 -10.22 0.14
CA LEU A 187 10.76 -9.62 -0.98
C LEU A 187 10.97 -10.45 -2.24
N GLN A 188 9.88 -10.64 -2.99
CA GLN A 188 9.83 -11.43 -4.22
C GLN A 188 9.56 -10.55 -5.43
N GLN A 189 8.84 -9.46 -5.24
CA GLN A 189 8.53 -8.51 -6.30
C GLN A 189 8.71 -7.09 -5.81
N ILE A 190 9.43 -6.27 -6.58
CA ILE A 190 9.63 -4.85 -6.30
C ILE A 190 9.32 -4.06 -7.56
N ALA A 191 8.41 -3.10 -7.45
CA ALA A 191 8.31 -1.96 -8.36
C ALA A 191 9.02 -0.77 -7.71
N PHE A 192 9.91 -0.12 -8.45
CA PHE A 192 10.68 1.02 -7.94
C PHE A 192 10.70 2.16 -8.95
N MET A 193 10.34 3.36 -8.51
CA MET A 193 10.53 4.59 -9.27
C MET A 193 11.54 5.50 -8.56
N GLY A 194 12.67 5.80 -9.21
CA GLY A 194 13.75 6.57 -8.58
C GLY A 194 15.06 6.57 -9.35
N GLN A 195 16.19 6.70 -8.64
CA GLN A 195 17.52 6.74 -9.26
C GLN A 195 18.08 5.34 -9.57
N ALA A 196 18.87 5.19 -10.64
CA ALA A 196 19.44 3.91 -11.03
C ALA A 196 20.33 3.29 -9.94
N LEU A 197 21.14 4.10 -9.24
CA LEU A 197 22.01 3.62 -8.17
C LEU A 197 21.24 3.10 -6.96
N ASP A 198 20.10 3.71 -6.63
CA ASP A 198 19.21 3.20 -5.59
C ASP A 198 18.65 1.85 -6.01
N ALA A 199 18.20 1.72 -7.26
CA ALA A 199 17.66 0.48 -7.82
C ALA A 199 18.67 -0.69 -7.74
N LEU A 200 19.95 -0.43 -8.05
CA LEU A 200 21.02 -1.42 -7.94
C LEU A 200 21.23 -1.88 -6.49
N GLU A 201 21.14 -0.97 -5.54
CA GLU A 201 21.27 -1.30 -4.13
C GLU A 201 20.05 -2.08 -3.62
N LEU A 202 18.84 -1.75 -4.07
CA LEU A 202 17.63 -2.55 -3.77
C LEU A 202 17.75 -3.99 -4.28
N LEU A 203 18.30 -4.20 -5.47
CA LEU A 203 18.63 -5.53 -5.99
C LEU A 203 19.60 -6.26 -5.07
N ARG A 204 20.67 -5.58 -4.61
CA ARG A 204 21.66 -6.17 -3.69
C ARG A 204 21.06 -6.57 -2.34
N MET A 205 20.12 -5.77 -1.82
CA MET A 205 19.47 -6.01 -0.54
C MET A 205 18.41 -7.11 -0.57
N SER A 206 17.93 -7.47 -1.76
CA SER A 206 16.76 -8.34 -1.96
C SER A 206 17.13 -9.67 -2.65
N PRO A 207 17.92 -10.55 -2.00
CA PRO A 207 18.43 -11.78 -2.62
C PRO A 207 17.35 -12.74 -3.09
N SER A 208 16.12 -12.67 -2.59
CA SER A 208 15.00 -13.54 -3.01
C SER A 208 14.15 -12.96 -4.13
N LEU A 209 14.54 -11.82 -4.70
CA LEU A 209 13.76 -11.10 -5.70
C LEU A 209 13.65 -11.88 -7.01
N GLN A 210 12.41 -11.98 -7.50
CA GLN A 210 12.03 -12.69 -8.72
C GLN A 210 11.58 -11.73 -9.82
N VAL A 211 10.88 -10.65 -9.46
CA VAL A 211 10.40 -9.62 -10.40
C VAL A 211 10.90 -8.27 -9.94
N PHE A 212 11.56 -7.53 -10.84
CA PHE A 212 11.95 -6.15 -10.60
C PHE A 212 11.50 -5.25 -11.74
N GLU A 213 10.54 -4.39 -11.45
CA GLU A 213 10.11 -3.32 -12.34
C GLU A 213 10.75 -2.02 -11.86
N VAL A 214 11.51 -1.36 -12.71
CA VAL A 214 12.16 -0.10 -12.36
C VAL A 214 11.82 0.98 -13.38
N CYS A 215 11.40 2.14 -12.90
CA CYS A 215 11.26 3.35 -13.70
C CYS A 215 12.31 4.36 -13.23
N VAL A 216 13.38 4.53 -14.02
CA VAL A 216 14.50 5.39 -13.64
C VAL A 216 14.21 6.85 -13.99
N VAL A 217 14.36 7.74 -13.01
CA VAL A 217 14.29 9.19 -13.20
C VAL A 217 15.70 9.72 -13.45
N GLY A 218 16.08 10.03 -14.70
CA GLY A 218 17.40 10.59 -15.04
C GLY A 218 18.16 9.78 -16.11
N ARG A 219 19.50 9.88 -16.15
CA ARG A 219 20.32 9.10 -17.10
C ARG A 219 20.40 7.63 -16.66
N SER A 220 20.05 6.71 -17.55
CA SER A 220 19.88 5.27 -17.30
C SER A 220 21.14 4.42 -17.52
N GLU A 221 22.33 5.00 -17.43
CA GLU A 221 23.58 4.25 -17.67
C GLU A 221 23.85 3.27 -16.51
N GLY A 222 23.72 1.96 -16.74
CA GLY A 222 24.24 0.92 -15.83
C GLY A 222 23.33 -0.25 -15.45
N LEU A 223 22.02 -0.20 -15.73
CA LEU A 223 21.09 -1.28 -15.35
C LEU A 223 21.14 -2.53 -16.25
N HIS A 224 21.79 -2.46 -17.41
CA HIS A 224 21.77 -3.53 -18.41
C HIS A 224 22.70 -4.73 -18.11
N HIS A 225 23.53 -4.66 -17.05
CA HIS A 225 24.52 -5.68 -16.72
C HIS A 225 24.38 -6.25 -15.30
N VAL A 226 23.16 -6.27 -14.77
CA VAL A 226 22.93 -6.80 -13.42
C VAL A 226 22.70 -8.31 -13.44
N HIS A 227 23.60 -9.05 -12.81
CA HIS A 227 23.39 -10.47 -12.50
C HIS A 227 22.78 -10.60 -11.11
N HIS A 228 21.51 -11.03 -11.05
CA HIS A 228 20.82 -11.34 -9.81
C HIS A 228 20.29 -12.78 -9.84
N THR A 229 20.75 -13.61 -8.91
CA THR A 229 20.66 -15.08 -8.96
C THR A 229 19.25 -15.64 -9.14
N PHE A 230 18.24 -14.94 -8.61
CA PHE A 230 16.84 -15.38 -8.63
C PHE A 230 15.93 -14.51 -9.50
N LEU A 231 16.49 -13.46 -10.12
CA LEU A 231 15.70 -12.52 -10.92
C LEU A 231 15.25 -13.22 -12.21
N ARG A 232 13.94 -13.32 -12.39
CA ARG A 232 13.29 -13.93 -13.56
C ARG A 232 12.87 -12.87 -14.56
N GLU A 233 12.46 -11.71 -14.06
CA GLU A 233 11.95 -10.60 -14.85
C GLU A 233 12.56 -9.29 -14.40
N LEU A 234 13.12 -8.55 -15.35
CA LEU A 234 13.63 -7.19 -15.19
C LEU A 234 13.00 -6.31 -16.26
N SER A 235 12.19 -5.35 -15.84
CA SER A 235 11.55 -4.36 -16.71
C SER A 235 12.11 -2.98 -16.35
N VAL A 236 12.66 -2.28 -17.35
CA VAL A 236 13.28 -0.94 -17.23
C VAL A 236 12.57 0.05 -18.13
#